data_AF-A0A496SIX6-F1
#
_entry.id   AF-A0A496SIX6-F1
#
_cell.length_a   1.000
_cell.length_b   1.000
_cell.length_c   1.000
_cell.angle_alpha   90.00
_cell.angle_beta   90.00
_cell.angle_gamma   90.00
#
_symmetry.space_group_name_H-M   'P 1'
#
loop_
_entity.id
_entity.type
_entity.pdbx_description
1 polymer ?
#
loop_
_entity_poly.entity_id
_entity_poly.type
_entity_poly.pdbx_seq_one_letter_code
_entity_poly.pdbx_strand_id
1 'polypeptide(L)'
;YSEKKHTKLQELNEAIIFYLFECFDIHPKIIRSSELNLNSSLAKTDLNLEIVKKVGGDIYISGMGGKKYLEEKKFEKEGIEIRYFEFKPFEYPQRWKGFEPYMAAIDLLFNVGEKSKFYIKEI
;
A
#
# COMPACT_ATOMS: atom_id res chain seq x y z
N TYR A 1 -19.64 15.64 -7.52
CA TYR A 1 -18.28 16.17 -7.76
C TYR A 1 -17.68 16.56 -6.42
N SER A 2 -16.45 16.15 -6.11
CA SER A 2 -15.78 16.55 -4.86
C SER A 2 -15.50 18.05 -4.91
N GLU A 3 -16.02 18.82 -3.95
CA GLU A 3 -15.77 20.26 -3.81
C GLU A 3 -14.38 20.57 -3.22
N LYS A 4 -13.61 19.52 -2.88
CA LYS A 4 -12.34 19.66 -2.18
C LYS A 4 -11.21 19.95 -3.18
N LYS A 5 -10.67 21.16 -3.13
CA LYS A 5 -9.48 21.55 -3.91
C LYS A 5 -8.23 21.01 -3.20
N HIS A 6 -7.50 20.11 -3.85
CA HIS A 6 -6.20 19.63 -3.38
C HIS A 6 -5.10 20.56 -3.87
N THR A 7 -4.14 20.89 -3.00
CA THR A 7 -3.00 21.77 -3.35
C THR A 7 -1.68 21.00 -3.44
N LYS A 8 -1.62 19.82 -2.82
CA LYS A 8 -0.48 18.91 -2.87
C LYS A 8 -0.87 17.58 -3.53
N LEU A 9 0.05 17.00 -4.29
CA LEU A 9 -0.14 15.69 -4.91
C LEU A 9 -0.43 14.59 -3.88
N GLN A 10 0.21 14.66 -2.70
CA GLN A 10 -0.04 13.72 -1.61
C GLN A 10 -1.48 13.78 -1.10
N GLU A 11 -2.08 14.96 -0.98
CA GLU A 11 -3.50 15.09 -0.56
C GLU A 11 -4.44 14.44 -1.57
N LEU A 12 -4.17 14.60 -2.87
CA LEU A 12 -4.94 13.97 -3.93
C LEU A 12 -4.78 12.45 -3.91
N ASN A 13 -3.55 11.95 -3.80
CA ASN A 13 -3.27 10.52 -3.75
C ASN A 13 -3.93 9.85 -2.54
N GLU A 14 -3.87 10.45 -1.35
CA GLU A 14 -4.56 9.94 -0.17
C GLU A 14 -6.07 9.93 -0.36
N ALA A 15 -6.66 10.98 -0.92
CA ALA A 15 -8.10 11.02 -1.19
C ALA A 15 -8.54 9.90 -2.14
N ILE A 16 -7.74 9.61 -3.18
CA ILE A 16 -8.00 8.49 -4.10
C ILE A 16 -7.86 7.15 -3.37
N ILE A 17 -6.79 6.93 -2.61
CA ILE A 17 -6.55 5.69 -1.87
C ILE A 17 -7.68 5.42 -0.89
N PHE A 18 -8.11 6.42 -0.10
CA PHE A 18 -9.19 6.26 0.86
C PHE A 18 -10.53 6.01 0.18
N TYR A 19 -10.79 6.66 -0.96
CA TYR A 19 -11.98 6.35 -1.73
C TYR A 19 -11.98 4.91 -2.28
N LEU A 20 -10.82 4.42 -2.71
CA LEU A 20 -10.68 3.03 -3.16
C LEU A 20 -10.88 2.04 -2.01
N PHE A 21 -10.39 2.33 -0.80
CA PHE A 21 -10.66 1.51 0.39
C PHE A 21 -12.16 1.33 0.65
N GLU A 22 -12.94 2.42 0.61
CA GLU A 22 -14.40 2.34 0.74
C GLU A 22 -15.04 1.51 -0.38
N CYS A 23 -14.63 1.74 -1.63
CA CYS A 23 -15.17 1.01 -2.79
C CYS A 23 -14.85 -0.49 -2.75
N PHE A 24 -13.71 -0.85 -2.17
CA PHE A 24 -13.23 -2.23 -2.08
C PHE A 24 -13.60 -2.93 -0.78
N ASP A 25 -14.28 -2.23 0.14
CA ASP A 25 -14.65 -2.72 1.46
C ASP A 25 -13.43 -3.14 2.32
N ILE A 26 -12.37 -2.32 2.27
CA ILE A 26 -11.13 -2.53 3.03
C ILE A 26 -11.02 -1.42 4.06
N HIS A 27 -10.92 -1.77 5.34
CA HIS A 27 -10.93 -0.81 6.45
C HIS A 27 -9.64 -0.86 7.29
N PRO A 28 -8.48 -0.50 6.72
CA PRO A 28 -7.22 -0.58 7.44
C PRO A 28 -7.07 0.58 8.43
N LYS A 29 -6.30 0.37 9.50
CA LYS A 29 -5.82 1.49 10.32
C LYS A 29 -4.73 2.23 9.55
N ILE A 30 -4.97 3.51 9.26
CA ILE A 30 -3.99 4.37 8.59
C ILE A 30 -3.29 5.26 9.61
N ILE A 31 -1.96 5.29 9.56
CA ILE A 31 -1.11 6.18 10.35
C ILE A 31 -0.08 6.78 9.40
N ARG A 32 0.06 8.11 9.40
CA ARG A 32 1.12 8.75 8.60
C ARG A 32 2.45 8.72 9.35
N SER A 33 3.55 8.56 8.63
CA SER A 33 4.90 8.63 9.24
C SER A 33 5.18 9.99 9.89
N SER A 34 4.58 11.07 9.37
CA SER A 34 4.65 12.41 9.96
C SER A 34 3.98 12.52 11.33
N GLU A 35 3.09 11.58 11.68
CA GLU A 35 2.43 11.51 12.99
C GLU A 35 3.30 10.76 14.02
N LEU A 36 4.37 10.08 13.60
CA LEU A 36 5.13 9.12 14.42
C LEU A 36 6.34 9.70 15.19
N ASN A 37 6.56 11.01 15.21
CA ASN A 37 7.72 11.65 15.88
C ASN A 37 9.04 10.89 15.62
N LEU A 38 9.32 10.63 14.34
CA LEU A 38 10.48 9.86 13.90
C LEU A 38 11.76 10.69 13.95
N ASN A 39 12.89 10.04 14.22
CA ASN A 39 14.19 10.69 14.12
C ASN A 39 14.52 11.01 12.65
N SER A 40 14.68 12.29 12.33
CA SER A 40 14.92 12.78 10.97
C SER A 40 16.27 12.39 10.39
N SER A 41 17.22 11.88 11.19
CA SER A 41 18.50 11.37 10.69
C SER A 41 18.40 9.94 10.14
N LEU A 42 17.32 9.21 10.42
CA LEU A 42 17.13 7.84 9.95
C LEU A 42 16.75 7.81 8.48
N ALA A 43 17.22 6.79 7.76
CA ALA A 43 16.93 6.57 6.36
C ALA A 43 16.89 5.08 6.03
N LYS A 44 16.32 4.74 4.86
CA LYS A 44 16.32 3.38 4.29
C LYS A 44 15.80 2.34 5.31
N THR A 45 16.51 1.23 5.50
CA THR A 45 16.15 0.14 6.42
C THR A 45 15.88 0.64 7.84
N ASP A 46 16.72 1.54 8.37
CA ASP A 46 16.59 1.98 9.76
C ASP A 46 15.32 2.81 10.00
N LEU A 47 14.91 3.60 8.99
CA LEU A 47 13.65 4.32 9.04
C LEU A 47 12.45 3.37 9.01
N ASN A 48 12.48 2.34 8.15
CA ASN A 48 11.41 1.34 8.08
C ASN A 48 11.27 0.58 9.40
N LEU A 49 12.39 0.18 10.00
CA LEU A 49 12.44 -0.50 11.28
C LEU A 49 11.85 0.35 12.41
N GLU A 50 12.23 1.62 12.47
CA GLU A 50 11.69 2.57 13.46
C GLU A 50 10.18 2.76 13.30
N ILE A 51 9.68 2.86 12.05
CA ILE A 51 8.24 2.96 11.78
C ILE A 51 7.49 1.74 12.34
N VAL A 52 7.97 0.53 12.05
CA VAL A 52 7.33 -0.72 12.53
C VAL A 52 7.31 -0.76 14.05
N LYS A 53 8.42 -0.40 14.71
CA LYS A 53 8.51 -0.33 16.17
C LYS A 53 7.54 0.70 16.76
N LYS A 54 7.43 1.89 16.16
CA LYS A 54 6.54 2.97 16.63
C LYS A 54 5.06 2.61 16.55
N VAL A 55 4.67 1.80 15.56
CA VAL A 55 3.28 1.33 15.44
C VAL A 55 3.02 0.03 16.21
N GLY A 56 4.05 -0.56 16.83
CA GLY A 56 3.95 -1.82 17.56
C GLY A 56 3.76 -3.04 16.66
N GLY A 57 4.23 -2.98 15.41
CA GLY A 57 4.16 -4.10 14.48
C GLY A 57 5.30 -5.10 14.67
N ASP A 58 5.06 -6.33 14.23
CA ASP A 58 6.00 -7.45 14.23
C ASP A 58 6.35 -7.92 12.80
N ILE A 59 5.67 -7.40 11.78
CA ILE A 59 5.88 -7.75 10.37
C ILE A 59 6.04 -6.47 9.53
N TYR A 60 7.08 -6.44 8.70
CA TYR A 60 7.26 -5.46 7.63
C TYR A 60 6.99 -6.11 6.26
N ILE A 61 6.00 -5.58 5.53
CA ILE A 61 5.68 -6.05 4.18
C ILE A 61 6.40 -5.16 3.15
N SER A 62 7.23 -5.78 2.32
CA SER A 62 7.92 -5.10 1.21
C SER A 62 7.58 -5.74 -0.13
N GLY A 63 7.59 -4.95 -1.21
CA GLY A 63 7.63 -5.53 -2.55
C GLY A 63 8.93 -6.29 -2.81
N MET A 64 8.92 -7.18 -3.81
CA MET A 64 10.09 -8.01 -4.19
C MET A 64 11.37 -7.21 -4.45
N GLY A 65 11.27 -5.96 -4.91
CA GLY A 65 12.41 -5.06 -5.09
C GLY A 65 13.18 -4.74 -3.80
N GLY A 66 12.51 -4.84 -2.64
CA GLY A 66 13.09 -4.62 -1.32
C GLY A 66 14.25 -5.54 -0.97
N LYS A 67 14.24 -6.77 -1.49
CA LYS A 67 15.33 -7.75 -1.28
C LYS A 67 16.71 -7.22 -1.69
N LYS A 68 16.76 -6.25 -2.62
CA LYS A 68 18.01 -5.69 -3.13
C LYS A 68 18.67 -4.70 -2.17
N TYR A 69 17.95 -4.14 -1.21
CA TYR A 69 18.44 -3.03 -0.39
C TYR A 69 18.08 -3.10 1.09
N LEU A 70 17.13 -3.94 1.50
CA LEU A 70 16.80 -4.11 2.91
C LEU A 70 17.89 -4.91 3.62
N GLU A 71 18.35 -4.39 4.75
CA GLU A 71 19.29 -5.10 5.62
C GLU A 71 18.51 -6.05 6.55
N GLU A 72 18.13 -7.21 6.05
CA GLU A 72 17.19 -8.13 6.72
C GLU A 72 17.60 -8.50 8.16
N LYS A 73 18.91 -8.65 8.39
CA LYS A 73 19.47 -8.93 9.73
C LYS A 73 19.15 -7.86 10.78
N LYS A 74 18.86 -6.62 10.38
CA LYS A 74 18.45 -5.56 11.32
C LYS A 74 17.04 -5.78 11.84
N PHE A 75 16.13 -6.25 10.99
CA PHE A 75 14.77 -6.61 11.40
C PHE A 75 14.77 -7.85 12.28
N GLU A 76 15.52 -8.89 11.90
CA GLU A 76 15.65 -10.14 12.66
C GLU A 76 16.12 -9.89 14.11
N LYS A 77 17.11 -9.00 14.29
CA LYS A 77 17.63 -8.63 15.63
C LYS A 77 16.58 -7.97 16.53
N GLU A 78 15.60 -7.28 15.95
CA GLU A 78 14.51 -6.64 16.68
C GLU A 78 13.27 -7.55 16.78
N GLY A 79 13.36 -8.80 16.31
CA GLY A 79 12.23 -9.73 16.29
C GLY A 79 11.14 -9.37 15.29
N ILE A 80 11.47 -8.60 14.25
CA ILE A 80 10.52 -8.20 13.20
C ILE A 80 10.72 -9.08 11.96
N GLU A 81 9.64 -9.72 11.51
CA GLU A 81 9.60 -10.53 10.29
C GLU A 81 9.53 -9.63 9.06
N ILE A 82 10.28 -9.96 8.01
CA ILE A 82 10.10 -9.34 6.69
C ILE A 82 9.33 -10.29 5.79
N ARG A 83 8.18 -9.83 5.29
CA ARG A 83 7.41 -10.54 4.25
C ARG A 83 7.56 -9.83 2.93
N TYR A 84 7.88 -10.61 1.90
CA TYR A 84 7.96 -10.11 0.54
C TYR A 84 6.68 -10.43 -0.22
N PHE A 85 6.01 -9.38 -0.70
CA PHE A 85 4.82 -9.51 -1.52
C PHE A 85 5.17 -9.40 -3.01
N GLU A 86 4.75 -10.41 -3.76
CA GLU A 86 4.79 -10.43 -5.22
C GLU A 86 3.36 -10.27 -5.74
N PHE A 87 3.07 -9.13 -6.37
CA PHE A 87 1.77 -8.90 -6.99
C PHE A 87 1.61 -9.79 -8.21
N LYS A 88 0.59 -10.65 -8.19
CA LYS A 88 0.17 -11.45 -9.34
C LYS A 88 -1.10 -10.84 -9.92
N PRO A 89 -1.07 -10.32 -11.16
CA PRO A 89 -2.26 -9.75 -11.77
C PRO A 89 -3.33 -10.84 -11.92
N PHE A 90 -4.57 -10.46 -11.68
CA PHE A 90 -5.74 -11.30 -11.92
C PHE A 90 -6.63 -10.62 -12.97
N GLU A 91 -7.26 -11.43 -13.81
CA GLU A 91 -8.11 -10.91 -14.88
C GLU A 91 -9.46 -10.43 -14.35
N TYR A 92 -9.94 -9.35 -14.95
CA TYR A 92 -11.30 -8.82 -14.78
C TYR A 92 -11.79 -8.25 -16.12
N PRO A 93 -13.11 -8.16 -16.35
CA PRO A 93 -13.65 -7.60 -17.58
C PRO A 93 -13.21 -6.14 -17.75
N GLN A 94 -12.37 -5.86 -18.74
CA GLN A 94 -12.02 -4.50 -19.14
C GLN A 94 -12.95 -4.00 -20.27
N ARG A 95 -13.01 -2.68 -20.45
CA ARG A 95 -13.89 -2.02 -21.43
C ARG A 95 -13.49 -2.30 -22.88
N TRP A 96 -12.24 -2.68 -23.10
CA TRP A 96 -11.65 -3.06 -24.38
C TRP A 96 -11.44 -4.58 -24.47
N LYS A 97 -11.09 -5.06 -25.66
CA LYS A 97 -10.81 -6.49 -25.89
C LYS A 97 -9.46 -6.86 -25.29
N GLY A 98 -9.43 -7.93 -24.48
CA GLY A 98 -8.23 -8.43 -23.83
C GLY A 98 -8.14 -8.00 -22.37
N PHE A 99 -6.98 -8.27 -21.75
CA PHE A 99 -6.67 -7.89 -20.38
C PHE A 99 -5.29 -7.24 -20.35
N GLU A 100 -5.22 -6.00 -19.87
CA GLU A 100 -3.97 -5.30 -19.59
C GLU A 100 -3.60 -5.51 -18.11
N PRO A 101 -2.53 -6.27 -17.80
CA PRO A 101 -2.09 -6.52 -16.44
C PRO A 101 -1.35 -5.32 -15.84
N TYR A 102 -1.11 -5.33 -14.52
CA TYR A 102 -0.31 -4.33 -13.80
C TYR A 102 -0.85 -2.89 -13.84
N MET A 103 -2.14 -2.72 -14.12
CA MET A 103 -2.82 -1.45 -14.05
C MET A 103 -3.03 -0.98 -12.59
N ALA A 104 -3.20 0.32 -12.40
CA ALA A 104 -3.54 0.89 -11.10
C ALA A 104 -4.91 0.39 -10.62
N ALA A 105 -5.11 0.35 -9.30
CA ALA A 105 -6.35 -0.15 -8.71
C ALA A 105 -7.62 0.59 -9.17
N ILE A 106 -7.49 1.85 -9.60
CA ILE A 106 -8.61 2.62 -10.18
C ILE A 106 -9.12 2.01 -11.49
N ASP A 107 -8.28 1.30 -12.26
CA ASP A 107 -8.70 0.62 -13.49
C ASP A 107 -9.71 -0.49 -13.18
N LEU A 108 -9.44 -1.31 -12.16
CA LEU A 108 -10.40 -2.31 -11.67
C LEU A 108 -11.72 -1.66 -11.31
N LEU A 109 -11.70 -0.60 -10.49
CA LEU A 109 -12.92 0.10 -10.07
C LEU A 109 -13.71 0.63 -11.27
N PHE A 110 -13.06 1.25 -12.25
CA PHE A 110 -13.77 1.86 -13.39
C PHE A 110 -14.32 0.83 -14.37
N ASN A 111 -13.70 -0.35 -14.44
CA ASN A 111 -14.15 -1.42 -15.32
C ASN A 111 -15.29 -2.26 -14.72
N VAL A 112 -15.27 -2.52 -13.41
CA VAL A 112 -16.27 -3.42 -12.78
C VAL A 112 -17.11 -2.77 -11.65
N GLY A 113 -16.86 -1.51 -11.30
CA GLY A 113 -17.63 -0.77 -10.30
C GLY A 113 -17.62 -1.45 -8.92
N GLU A 114 -18.78 -1.51 -8.27
CA GLU A 114 -18.96 -2.16 -6.96
C GLU A 114 -18.58 -3.65 -6.94
N LYS A 115 -18.51 -4.31 -8.10
CA LYS A 115 -18.07 -5.72 -8.18
C LYS A 115 -16.56 -5.87 -7.95
N SER A 116 -15.80 -4.78 -7.94
CA SER A 116 -14.35 -4.76 -7.71
C SER A 116 -13.95 -5.50 -6.42
N LYS A 117 -14.74 -5.36 -5.34
CA LYS A 117 -14.52 -6.08 -4.08
C LYS A 117 -14.48 -7.61 -4.21
N PHE A 118 -15.16 -8.20 -5.20
CA PHE A 118 -15.14 -9.65 -5.40
C PHE A 118 -13.86 -10.15 -6.08
N TYR A 119 -13.08 -9.26 -6.67
CA TYR A 119 -11.81 -9.60 -7.30
C TYR A 119 -10.63 -9.48 -6.33
N ILE A 120 -10.76 -8.63 -5.31
CA ILE A 120 -9.76 -8.46 -4.27
C ILE A 120 -9.94 -9.59 -3.27
N LYS A 121 -8.95 -10.47 -3.18
CA LYS A 121 -8.94 -11.62 -2.26
C LYS A 121 -8.05 -11.29 -1.07
N GLU A 122 -8.39 -11.84 0.09
CA GLU A 122 -7.50 -11.82 1.26
C GLU A 122 -6.20 -12.56 0.96
N ILE A 123 -5.10 -12.10 1.58
CA ILE A 123 -3.75 -12.69 1.55
C ILE A 123 -3.62 -13.68 2.70
#